data_AF-A0A9E5U0J0-F1
#
_entry.id   AF-A0A9E5U0J0-F1
#
_cell.length_a   1.000
_cell.length_b   1.000
_cell.length_c   1.000
_cell.angle_alpha   90.00
_cell.angle_beta   90.00
_cell.angle_gamma   90.00
#
_symmetry.space_group_name_H-M   'P 1'
#
loop_
_entity.id
_entity.type
_entity.pdbx_description
1 polymer ?
#
loop_
_entity_poly.entity_id
_entity_poly.type
_entity_poly.pdbx_seq_one_letter_code
_entity_poly.pdbx_strand_id
1 'polypeptide(L)'
;AVFAPFVEECGVEIVAEATRDLAVVDARVQSDPPDLLFWPSTAPTLLYTDPLQDLGQLGANAGNYASYWIDLGTVSGRWLAIPVKADIKSIIWYSPVQFEAFGYEVPTTFDELDALVEQMVADGNVPWSMGFESGAATGWTGSDFVQDLLLVQQGPEYVLDLIDGSVAYDDEGVVQAYETYAKWASDETYTVGGATGTVSTGFLDAIYKAFSDPPEAMMVKQSGFAGGEVVAQYPDLEYGVDFDFFAFPGAQGMQGGADFMMAFGDSAATQAMVAFLTSELGGETWAKAGFDLSPN
;
A
#
# COMPACT_ATOMS: atom_id res chain seq x y z
N ALA A 1 -2.82 17.76 6.18
CA ALA A 1 -4.28 17.78 5.96
C ALA A 1 -5.01 17.02 7.05
N VAL A 2 -4.73 15.71 7.22
CA VAL A 2 -5.46 14.84 8.15
C VAL A 2 -5.52 15.36 9.60
N PHE A 3 -4.38 15.79 10.16
CA PHE A 3 -4.32 16.24 11.55
C PHE A 3 -4.67 17.72 11.76
N ALA A 4 -4.95 18.48 10.69
CA ALA A 4 -5.16 19.92 10.80
C ALA A 4 -6.35 20.29 11.70
N PRO A 5 -7.54 19.65 11.58
CA PRO A 5 -8.67 19.93 12.47
C PRO A 5 -8.31 19.70 13.95
N PHE A 6 -7.59 18.60 14.23
CA PHE A 6 -7.17 18.27 15.58
C PHE A 6 -6.19 19.29 16.16
N VAL A 7 -5.16 19.67 15.39
CA VAL A 7 -4.15 20.66 15.81
C VAL A 7 -4.79 22.02 16.07
N GLU A 8 -5.68 22.46 15.19
CA GLU A 8 -6.36 23.75 15.30
C GLU A 8 -7.32 23.82 16.50
N GLU A 9 -8.10 22.77 16.75
CA GLU A 9 -9.07 22.74 17.84
C GLU A 9 -8.42 22.49 19.21
N CYS A 10 -7.43 21.59 19.29
CA CYS A 10 -6.84 21.16 20.54
C CYS A 10 -5.59 21.96 20.94
N GLY A 11 -5.02 22.76 20.03
CA GLY A 11 -3.80 23.54 20.29
C GLY A 11 -2.57 22.66 20.57
N VAL A 12 -2.54 21.46 19.99
CA VAL A 12 -1.46 20.48 20.16
C VAL A 12 -0.39 20.68 19.09
N GLU A 13 0.88 20.58 19.46
CA GLU A 13 1.99 20.52 18.51
C GLU A 13 2.30 19.07 18.13
N ILE A 14 2.38 18.77 16.83
CA ILE A 14 2.80 17.46 16.33
C ILE A 14 4.24 17.57 15.85
N VAL A 15 5.13 16.81 16.50
CA VAL A 15 6.51 16.62 16.04
C VAL A 15 6.56 15.28 15.29
N ALA A 16 6.58 15.35 13.96
CA ALA A 16 6.57 14.17 13.12
C ALA A 16 8.01 13.77 12.72
N GLU A 17 8.31 12.48 12.88
CA GLU A 17 9.51 11.83 12.35
C GLU A 17 9.06 10.70 11.42
N ALA A 18 9.79 10.48 10.32
CA ALA A 18 9.46 9.45 9.34
C ALA A 18 10.70 8.59 9.04
N THR A 19 10.51 7.29 9.05
CA THR A 19 11.52 6.30 8.66
C THR A 19 10.83 5.07 8.07
N ARG A 20 11.54 4.38 7.17
CA ARG A 20 11.15 3.04 6.68
C ARG A 20 11.94 1.92 7.35
N ASP A 21 12.86 2.27 8.25
CA ASP A 21 13.79 1.34 8.89
C ASP A 21 13.31 1.01 10.32
N LEU A 22 12.90 -0.25 10.51
CA LEU A 22 12.45 -0.75 11.82
C LEU A 22 13.56 -0.68 12.88
N ALA A 23 14.84 -0.76 12.50
CA ALA A 23 15.94 -0.64 13.45
C ALA A 23 16.07 0.80 13.99
N VAL A 24 15.74 1.81 13.18
CA VAL A 24 15.66 3.21 13.64
C VAL A 24 14.51 3.36 14.63
N VAL A 25 13.36 2.74 14.36
CA VAL A 25 12.22 2.71 15.28
C VAL A 25 12.59 2.02 16.59
N ASP A 26 13.23 0.85 16.54
CA ASP A 26 13.67 0.10 17.73
C ASP A 26 14.63 0.92 18.59
N ALA A 27 15.63 1.55 17.98
CA ALA A 27 16.56 2.43 18.70
C ALA A 27 15.85 3.63 19.36
N ARG A 28 14.82 4.20 18.71
CA ARG A 28 14.00 5.29 19.27
C ARG A 28 13.17 4.80 20.45
N VAL A 29 12.47 3.68 20.30
CA VAL A 29 11.66 3.07 21.37
C VAL A 29 12.51 2.72 22.60
N GLN A 30 13.74 2.25 22.42
CA GLN A 30 14.62 1.91 23.55
C GLN A 30 15.21 3.13 24.27
N SER A 31 15.25 4.30 23.63
CA SER A 31 15.90 5.50 24.18
C SER A 31 14.90 6.55 24.67
N ASP A 32 13.95 6.92 23.83
CA ASP A 32 12.95 7.95 24.05
C ASP A 32 11.76 7.66 23.10
N PRO A 33 10.84 6.77 23.51
CA PRO A 33 9.72 6.34 22.67
C PRO A 33 8.84 7.50 22.20
N PRO A 34 8.30 7.45 20.96
CA PRO A 34 7.32 8.44 20.52
C PRO A 34 5.98 8.23 21.23
N ASP A 35 5.14 9.27 21.33
CA ASP A 35 3.79 9.10 21.88
C ASP A 35 2.96 8.09 21.08
N LEU A 36 3.02 8.20 19.75
CA LEU A 36 2.34 7.36 18.79
C LEU A 36 3.32 6.84 17.73
N LEU A 37 3.12 5.61 17.31
CA LEU A 37 3.79 5.00 16.16
C LEU A 37 2.74 4.63 15.12
N PHE A 38 2.97 5.06 13.87
CA PHE A 38 2.23 4.60 12.71
C PHE A 38 3.13 3.64 11.92
N TRP A 39 2.67 2.42 11.67
CA TRP A 39 3.47 1.39 11.00
C TRP A 39 2.63 0.51 10.07
N PRO A 40 3.15 0.09 8.89
CA PRO A 40 2.35 -0.63 7.88
C PRO A 40 2.03 -2.10 8.23
N SER A 41 2.21 -2.51 9.49
CA SER A 41 1.89 -3.85 9.98
C SER A 41 1.74 -3.87 11.50
N THR A 42 1.20 -4.97 12.03
CA THR A 42 1.09 -5.21 13.48
C THR A 42 2.36 -5.79 14.09
N ALA A 43 3.41 -6.08 13.31
CA ALA A 43 4.64 -6.71 13.81
C ALA A 43 5.27 -6.00 15.02
N PRO A 44 5.30 -4.65 15.11
CA PRO A 44 5.81 -3.97 16.30
C PRO A 44 5.07 -4.32 17.60
N THR A 45 3.81 -4.77 17.56
CA THR A 45 3.07 -5.16 18.77
C THR A 45 3.69 -6.39 19.46
N LEU A 46 4.39 -7.25 18.71
CA LEU A 46 5.10 -8.41 19.24
C LEU A 46 6.45 -8.04 19.87
N LEU A 47 7.06 -6.96 19.40
CA LEU A 47 8.34 -6.45 19.90
C LEU A 47 8.14 -5.56 21.13
N TYR A 48 7.05 -4.80 21.15
CA TYR A 48 6.79 -3.72 22.10
C TYR A 48 5.54 -3.97 22.94
N THR A 49 5.14 -5.23 23.13
CA THR A 49 3.91 -5.59 23.87
C THR A 49 3.82 -4.90 25.25
N ASP A 50 4.93 -4.89 25.99
CA ASP A 50 4.98 -4.33 27.35
C ASP A 50 4.92 -2.79 27.38
N PRO A 51 5.75 -2.04 26.62
CA PRO A 51 5.72 -0.58 26.67
C PRO A 51 4.54 0.07 25.93
N LEU A 52 3.82 -0.66 25.08
CA LEU A 52 2.62 -0.13 24.42
C LEU A 52 1.46 0.02 25.42
N GLN A 53 0.64 1.05 25.22
CA GLN A 53 -0.60 1.29 25.94
C GLN A 53 -1.76 0.50 25.33
N ASP A 54 -2.77 0.19 26.15
CA ASP A 54 -4.02 -0.34 25.62
C ASP A 54 -4.85 0.81 25.04
N LEU A 55 -5.16 0.74 23.73
CA LEU A 55 -5.86 1.81 23.01
C LEU A 55 -7.27 2.05 23.57
N GLY A 56 -7.93 1.02 24.07
CA GLY A 56 -9.24 1.16 24.72
C GLY A 56 -9.16 2.00 26.00
N GLN A 57 -8.05 1.94 26.72
CA GLN A 57 -7.80 2.81 27.89
C GLN A 57 -7.47 4.24 27.50
N LEU A 58 -6.97 4.47 26.29
CA LEU A 58 -6.70 5.80 25.75
C LEU A 58 -7.93 6.46 25.09
N GLY A 59 -9.08 5.79 25.08
CA GLY A 59 -10.33 6.33 24.53
C GLY A 59 -10.59 5.98 23.07
N ALA A 60 -9.89 4.97 22.52
CA ALA A 60 -10.17 4.48 21.17
C ALA A 60 -11.59 3.93 21.07
N ASN A 61 -12.32 4.29 20.00
CA ASN A 61 -13.69 3.85 19.79
C ASN A 61 -13.77 2.55 18.98
N ALA A 62 -13.80 1.41 19.66
CA ALA A 62 -13.95 0.10 19.02
C ALA A 62 -15.27 -0.05 18.25
N GLY A 63 -16.32 0.72 18.59
CA GLY A 63 -17.64 0.64 17.95
C GLY A 63 -17.65 1.08 16.49
N ASN A 64 -16.61 1.79 16.05
CA ASN A 64 -16.46 2.24 14.66
C ASN A 64 -15.73 1.21 13.79
N TYR A 65 -15.16 0.15 14.36
CA TYR A 65 -14.36 -0.81 13.61
C TYR A 65 -15.05 -2.18 13.53
N ALA A 66 -14.88 -2.84 12.38
CA ALA A 66 -15.20 -4.25 12.27
C ALA A 66 -14.30 -5.09 13.20
N SER A 67 -14.82 -6.20 13.73
CA SER A 67 -14.12 -6.99 14.76
C SER A 67 -12.76 -7.48 14.31
N TYR A 68 -12.59 -7.82 13.03
CA TYR A 68 -11.31 -8.32 12.52
C TYR A 68 -10.16 -7.30 12.65
N TRP A 69 -10.44 -5.99 12.59
CA TRP A 69 -9.42 -4.97 12.83
C TRP A 69 -8.97 -4.91 14.29
N ILE A 70 -9.93 -5.08 15.20
CA ILE A 70 -9.65 -5.18 16.63
C ILE A 70 -8.84 -6.45 16.93
N ASP A 71 -9.25 -7.57 16.35
CA ASP A 71 -8.60 -8.87 16.54
C ASP A 71 -7.14 -8.84 16.05
N LEU A 72 -6.87 -8.27 14.86
CA LEU A 72 -5.52 -8.10 14.31
C LEU A 72 -4.60 -7.28 15.22
N GLY A 73 -5.16 -6.26 15.89
CA GLY A 73 -4.42 -5.38 16.78
C GLY A 73 -4.34 -5.85 18.24
N THR A 74 -4.91 -7.01 18.57
CA THR A 74 -4.99 -7.50 19.94
C THR A 74 -3.90 -8.53 20.22
N VAL A 75 -3.03 -8.24 21.19
CA VAL A 75 -1.96 -9.15 21.63
C VAL A 75 -2.10 -9.38 23.13
N SER A 76 -2.10 -10.65 23.55
CA SER A 76 -2.25 -11.04 24.96
C SER A 76 -3.48 -10.42 25.65
N GLY A 77 -4.57 -10.23 24.90
CA GLY A 77 -5.83 -9.66 25.39
C GLY A 77 -5.84 -8.14 25.54
N ARG A 78 -4.80 -7.44 25.09
CA ARG A 78 -4.71 -5.98 25.07
C ARG A 78 -4.84 -5.48 23.63
N TRP A 79 -5.63 -4.44 23.42
CA TRP A 79 -5.81 -3.83 22.10
C TRP A 79 -4.69 -2.81 21.87
N LEU A 80 -3.62 -3.22 21.19
CA LEU A 80 -2.35 -2.47 21.09
C LEU A 80 -2.15 -1.74 19.77
N ALA A 81 -2.91 -2.12 18.74
CA ALA A 81 -2.84 -1.50 17.42
C ALA A 81 -4.22 -1.36 16.79
N ILE A 82 -4.40 -0.34 15.95
CA ILE A 82 -5.60 -0.21 15.11
C ILE A 82 -5.24 0.48 13.80
N PRO A 83 -5.76 0.06 12.63
CA PRO A 83 -5.46 0.76 11.40
C PRO A 83 -6.19 2.11 11.40
N VAL A 84 -5.48 3.16 10.99
CA VAL A 84 -6.04 4.50 10.77
C VAL A 84 -6.19 4.82 9.28
N LYS A 85 -5.53 4.02 8.44
CA LYS A 85 -5.57 4.09 6.98
C LYS A 85 -5.46 2.66 6.43
N ALA A 86 -6.23 2.36 5.41
CA ALA A 86 -6.17 1.12 4.64
C ALA A 86 -6.11 1.40 3.15
N ASP A 87 -5.62 0.43 2.41
CA ASP A 87 -5.20 0.56 1.02
C ASP A 87 -5.59 -0.70 0.27
N ILE A 88 -6.16 -0.55 -0.93
CA ILE A 88 -6.29 -1.68 -1.87
C ILE A 88 -5.01 -1.79 -2.69
N LYS A 89 -4.45 -3.00 -2.80
CA LYS A 89 -3.19 -3.24 -3.49
C LYS A 89 -3.31 -4.00 -4.80
N SER A 90 -4.36 -4.80 -4.95
CA SER A 90 -4.61 -5.60 -6.17
C SER A 90 -5.24 -4.76 -7.27
N ILE A 91 -4.59 -3.65 -7.63
CA ILE A 91 -5.03 -2.74 -8.70
C ILE A 91 -3.85 -2.34 -9.60
N ILE A 92 -4.19 -1.98 -10.83
CA ILE A 92 -3.27 -1.46 -11.84
C ILE A 92 -3.79 -0.09 -12.27
N TRP A 93 -2.92 0.91 -12.22
CA TRP A 93 -3.21 2.27 -12.64
C TRP A 93 -2.86 2.46 -14.11
N TYR A 94 -3.70 3.20 -14.83
CA TYR A 94 -3.57 3.47 -16.25
C TYR A 94 -4.22 4.81 -16.62
N SER A 95 -3.96 5.29 -17.84
CA SER A 95 -4.61 6.48 -18.38
C SER A 95 -5.75 6.11 -19.35
N PRO A 96 -7.03 6.38 -19.02
CA PRO A 96 -8.16 6.09 -19.91
C PRO A 96 -8.04 6.76 -21.29
N VAL A 97 -7.61 8.03 -21.34
CA VAL A 97 -7.39 8.74 -22.60
C VAL A 97 -6.29 8.11 -23.47
N GLN A 98 -5.21 7.59 -22.86
CA GLN A 98 -4.19 6.87 -23.61
C GLN A 98 -4.70 5.51 -24.09
N PHE A 99 -5.43 4.77 -23.25
CA PHE A 99 -6.04 3.50 -23.66
C PHE A 99 -7.00 3.69 -24.84
N GLU A 100 -7.84 4.73 -24.81
CA GLU A 100 -8.71 5.07 -25.94
C GLU A 100 -7.90 5.41 -27.20
N ALA A 101 -6.84 6.23 -27.07
CA ALA A 101 -6.01 6.65 -28.19
C ALA A 101 -5.29 5.48 -28.89
N PHE A 102 -4.86 4.47 -28.14
CA PHE A 102 -4.19 3.28 -28.67
C PHE A 102 -5.15 2.11 -28.95
N GLY A 103 -6.43 2.22 -28.58
CA GLY A 103 -7.42 1.17 -28.80
C GLY A 103 -7.25 -0.03 -27.87
N TYR A 104 -6.78 0.20 -26.63
CA TYR A 104 -6.66 -0.80 -25.58
C TYR A 104 -7.96 -0.92 -24.78
N GLU A 105 -8.30 -2.14 -24.40
CA GLU A 105 -9.42 -2.43 -23.52
C GLU A 105 -8.92 -2.87 -22.14
N VAL A 106 -9.67 -2.55 -21.08
CA VAL A 106 -9.34 -2.98 -19.72
C VAL A 106 -9.53 -4.50 -19.60
N PRO A 107 -8.48 -5.26 -19.26
CA PRO A 107 -8.56 -6.72 -19.17
C PRO A 107 -9.31 -7.18 -17.92
N THR A 108 -10.04 -8.29 -18.04
CA THR A 108 -10.82 -8.89 -16.92
C THR A 108 -10.24 -10.22 -16.45
N THR A 109 -9.44 -10.88 -17.28
CA THR A 109 -8.70 -12.11 -16.94
C THR A 109 -7.19 -11.91 -17.06
N PHE A 110 -6.42 -12.78 -16.41
CA PHE A 110 -4.96 -12.73 -16.51
C PHE A 110 -4.47 -12.97 -17.95
N ASP A 111 -5.12 -13.85 -18.70
CA ASP A 111 -4.80 -14.10 -20.11
C ASP A 111 -5.05 -12.86 -20.98
N GLU A 112 -6.12 -12.10 -20.70
CA GLU A 112 -6.37 -10.81 -21.35
C GLU A 112 -5.32 -9.76 -20.97
N LEU A 113 -4.84 -9.76 -19.72
CA LEU A 113 -3.75 -8.87 -19.31
C LEU A 113 -2.45 -9.20 -20.04
N ASP A 114 -2.06 -10.48 -20.11
CA ASP A 114 -0.85 -10.89 -20.84
C ASP A 114 -0.99 -10.54 -22.33
N ALA A 115 -2.16 -10.79 -22.95
CA ALA A 115 -2.42 -10.40 -24.34
C ALA A 115 -2.34 -8.89 -24.55
N LEU A 116 -2.85 -8.08 -23.62
CA LEU A 116 -2.74 -6.61 -23.68
C LEU A 116 -1.28 -6.15 -23.58
N VAL A 117 -0.50 -6.76 -22.69
CA VAL A 117 0.93 -6.47 -22.56
C VAL A 117 1.67 -6.76 -23.86
N GLU A 118 1.40 -7.91 -24.51
CA GLU A 118 1.99 -8.25 -25.81
C GLU A 118 1.52 -7.31 -26.93
N GLN A 119 0.26 -6.85 -26.91
CA GLN A 119 -0.25 -5.87 -27.86
C GLN A 119 0.49 -4.53 -27.72
N MET A 120 0.66 -4.02 -26.50
CA MET A 120 1.39 -2.78 -26.23
C MET A 120 2.82 -2.84 -26.80
N VAL A 121 3.51 -3.97 -26.62
CA VAL A 121 4.84 -4.21 -27.20
C VAL A 121 4.80 -4.17 -28.73
N ALA A 122 3.83 -4.85 -29.35
CA ALA A 122 3.69 -4.87 -30.80
C ALA A 122 3.40 -3.48 -31.40
N ASP A 123 2.69 -2.64 -30.67
CA ASP A 123 2.39 -1.26 -31.02
C ASP A 123 3.55 -0.29 -30.74
N GLY A 124 4.66 -0.79 -30.16
CA GLY A 124 5.88 -0.03 -29.90
C GLY A 124 5.86 0.77 -28.59
N ASN A 125 4.93 0.47 -27.68
CA ASN A 125 4.82 1.07 -26.36
C ASN A 125 5.47 0.19 -25.30
N VAL A 126 5.92 0.79 -24.19
CA VAL A 126 6.38 0.07 -23.01
C VAL A 126 5.17 -0.23 -22.11
N PRO A 127 4.80 -1.50 -21.86
CA PRO A 127 3.62 -1.84 -21.07
C PRO A 127 3.69 -1.36 -19.62
N TRP A 128 4.80 -1.65 -18.92
CA TRP A 128 4.90 -1.45 -17.48
C TRP A 128 5.88 -0.35 -17.09
N SER A 129 5.50 0.42 -16.09
CA SER A 129 6.44 1.16 -15.26
C SER A 129 6.61 0.41 -13.94
N MET A 130 7.83 -0.05 -13.65
CA MET A 130 8.17 -0.76 -12.42
C MET A 130 9.30 -0.04 -11.70
N GLY A 131 9.24 0.01 -10.37
CA GLY A 131 10.28 0.61 -9.54
C GLY A 131 10.28 0.06 -8.12
N PHE A 132 11.44 -0.45 -7.70
CA PHE A 132 11.64 -1.09 -6.40
C PHE A 132 12.27 -0.17 -5.37
N GLU A 133 12.98 0.87 -5.79
CA GLU A 133 13.77 1.69 -4.87
C GLU A 133 12.83 2.39 -3.87
N SER A 134 13.10 2.17 -2.59
CA SER A 134 12.31 2.69 -1.46
C SER A 134 13.14 2.73 -0.16
N GLY A 135 14.44 3.02 -0.28
CA GLY A 135 15.38 2.96 0.84
C GLY A 135 15.40 1.59 1.54
N ALA A 136 15.20 1.58 2.86
CA ALA A 136 15.17 0.36 3.66
C ALA A 136 14.02 -0.62 3.31
N ALA A 137 12.99 -0.14 2.60
CA ALA A 137 11.86 -0.98 2.15
C ALA A 137 12.00 -1.46 0.70
N THR A 138 13.16 -1.25 0.05
CA THR A 138 13.36 -1.56 -1.38
C THR A 138 12.87 -2.97 -1.74
N GLY A 139 12.08 -3.07 -2.81
CA GLY A 139 11.54 -4.33 -3.35
C GLY A 139 10.07 -4.63 -2.98
N TRP A 140 9.46 -3.85 -2.07
CA TRP A 140 8.08 -4.11 -1.62
C TRP A 140 7.04 -4.06 -2.75
N THR A 141 7.22 -3.19 -3.75
CA THR A 141 6.32 -3.11 -4.92
C THR A 141 6.37 -4.38 -5.77
N GLY A 142 7.54 -5.01 -5.86
CA GLY A 142 7.71 -6.30 -6.51
C GLY A 142 7.03 -7.43 -5.76
N SER A 143 7.17 -7.48 -4.43
CA SER A 143 6.45 -8.46 -3.61
C SER A 143 4.94 -8.31 -3.72
N ASP A 144 4.44 -7.07 -3.79
CA ASP A 144 3.01 -6.80 -3.98
C ASP A 144 2.53 -7.32 -5.35
N PHE A 145 3.34 -7.24 -6.41
CA PHE A 145 3.00 -7.79 -7.72
C PHE A 145 3.00 -9.34 -7.71
N VAL A 146 4.07 -9.95 -7.17
CA VAL A 146 4.18 -11.41 -7.07
C VAL A 146 3.04 -12.01 -6.25
N GLN A 147 2.59 -11.35 -5.19
CA GLN A 147 1.43 -11.79 -4.41
C GLN A 147 0.12 -11.77 -5.21
N ASP A 148 -0.07 -10.83 -6.15
CA ASP A 148 -1.26 -10.83 -7.02
C ASP A 148 -1.19 -11.99 -8.01
N LEU A 149 0.02 -12.29 -8.52
CA LEU A 149 0.25 -13.48 -9.35
C LEU A 149 -0.04 -14.77 -8.58
N LEU A 150 0.33 -14.86 -7.30
CA LEU A 150 -0.04 -15.99 -6.44
C LEU A 150 -1.56 -16.11 -6.27
N LEU A 151 -2.26 -14.99 -6.05
CA LEU A 151 -3.73 -15.00 -5.95
C LEU A 151 -4.42 -15.42 -7.25
N VAL A 152 -3.83 -15.09 -8.42
CA VAL A 152 -4.33 -15.54 -9.72
C VAL A 152 -4.05 -17.04 -9.94
N GLN A 153 -2.81 -17.48 -9.68
CA GLN A 153 -2.32 -18.79 -10.10
C GLN A 153 -2.65 -19.90 -9.10
N GLN A 154 -2.64 -19.59 -7.80
CA GLN A 154 -2.77 -20.56 -6.70
C GLN A 154 -4.00 -20.30 -5.82
N GLY A 155 -4.40 -19.03 -5.68
CA GLY A 155 -5.56 -18.63 -4.89
C GLY A 155 -5.25 -18.31 -3.41
N PRO A 156 -6.27 -17.87 -2.64
CA PRO A 156 -6.06 -17.28 -1.31
C PRO A 156 -5.63 -18.30 -0.25
N GLU A 157 -6.10 -19.55 -0.31
CA GLU A 157 -5.71 -20.58 0.66
C GLU A 157 -4.21 -20.87 0.57
N TYR A 158 -3.66 -20.95 -0.64
CA TYR A 158 -2.23 -21.14 -0.85
C TYR A 158 -1.40 -19.98 -0.26
N VAL A 159 -1.89 -18.73 -0.40
CA VAL A 159 -1.26 -17.56 0.21
C VAL A 159 -1.32 -17.64 1.74
N LEU A 160 -2.42 -18.11 2.32
CA LEU A 160 -2.53 -18.32 3.78
C LEU A 160 -1.60 -19.44 4.27
N ASP A 161 -1.49 -20.54 3.53
CA ASP A 161 -0.58 -21.64 3.84
C ASP A 161 0.90 -21.22 3.73
N LEU A 162 1.24 -20.27 2.84
CA LEU A 162 2.56 -19.64 2.82
C LEU A 162 2.81 -18.79 4.07
N ILE A 163 1.80 -18.05 4.53
CA ILE A 163 1.90 -17.16 5.69
C ILE A 163 2.06 -17.97 6.99
N ASP A 164 1.32 -19.06 7.15
CA ASP A 164 1.40 -19.91 8.35
C ASP A 164 2.55 -20.94 8.30
N GLY A 165 3.17 -21.10 7.12
CA GLY A 165 4.33 -21.96 6.88
C GLY A 165 3.97 -23.41 6.53
N SER A 166 2.70 -23.72 6.27
CA SER A 166 2.24 -25.01 5.77
C SER A 166 2.75 -25.30 4.35
N VAL A 167 2.92 -24.26 3.52
CA VAL A 167 3.60 -24.32 2.23
C VAL A 167 4.97 -23.64 2.34
N ALA A 168 6.01 -24.29 1.79
CA ALA A 168 7.36 -23.73 1.78
C ALA A 168 7.49 -22.60 0.75
N TYR A 169 8.29 -21.58 1.05
CA TYR A 169 8.44 -20.44 0.14
C TYR A 169 9.21 -20.79 -1.16
N ASP A 170 9.88 -21.94 -1.22
CA ASP A 170 10.52 -22.48 -2.42
C ASP A 170 9.64 -23.48 -3.19
N ASP A 171 8.34 -23.57 -2.87
CA ASP A 171 7.37 -24.37 -3.60
C ASP A 171 7.23 -23.95 -5.08
N GLU A 172 6.89 -24.90 -5.94
CA GLU A 172 6.74 -24.70 -7.38
C GLU A 172 5.75 -23.58 -7.73
N GLY A 173 4.67 -23.40 -6.94
CA GLY A 173 3.72 -22.31 -7.14
C GLY A 173 4.32 -20.93 -6.87
N VAL A 174 5.28 -20.82 -5.94
CA VAL A 174 6.02 -19.56 -5.70
C VAL A 174 6.98 -19.30 -6.85
N VAL A 175 7.73 -20.32 -7.28
CA VAL A 175 8.65 -20.21 -8.42
C VAL A 175 7.93 -19.73 -9.68
N GLN A 176 6.76 -20.30 -9.98
CA GLN A 176 5.94 -19.92 -11.12
C GLN A 176 5.53 -18.43 -11.11
N ALA A 177 5.11 -17.91 -9.95
CA ALA A 177 4.74 -16.51 -9.80
C ALA A 177 5.94 -15.58 -10.04
N TYR A 178 7.12 -15.94 -9.53
CA TYR A 178 8.36 -15.18 -9.78
C TYR A 178 8.80 -15.23 -11.24
N GLU A 179 8.71 -16.39 -11.90
CA GLU A 179 9.04 -16.51 -13.33
C GLU A 179 8.09 -15.67 -14.20
N THR A 180 6.80 -15.66 -13.85
CA THR A 180 5.78 -14.84 -14.52
C THR A 180 6.10 -13.36 -14.37
N TYR A 181 6.42 -12.92 -13.14
CA TYR A 181 6.82 -11.54 -12.90
C TYR A 181 8.11 -11.17 -13.65
N ALA A 182 9.12 -12.05 -13.61
CA ALA A 182 10.42 -11.83 -14.25
C ALA A 182 10.32 -11.66 -15.77
N LYS A 183 9.34 -12.31 -16.43
CA LYS A 183 9.04 -12.11 -17.87
C LYS A 183 8.89 -10.62 -18.20
N TRP A 184 8.13 -9.88 -17.39
CA TRP A 184 7.88 -8.45 -17.62
C TRP A 184 8.93 -7.54 -16.95
N ALA A 185 9.41 -7.92 -15.77
CA ALA A 185 10.24 -7.06 -14.94
C ALA A 185 11.72 -6.99 -15.39
N SER A 186 12.17 -7.88 -16.27
CA SER A 186 13.60 -8.03 -16.61
C SER A 186 14.03 -7.46 -17.96
N ASP A 187 13.09 -7.25 -18.88
CA ASP A 187 13.38 -6.88 -20.27
C ASP A 187 12.83 -5.47 -20.57
N GLU A 188 13.66 -4.63 -21.20
CA GLU A 188 13.34 -3.24 -21.53
C GLU A 188 12.17 -3.09 -22.51
N THR A 189 11.83 -4.17 -23.21
CA THR A 189 10.64 -4.27 -24.05
C THR A 189 9.36 -4.16 -23.22
N TYR A 190 9.35 -4.71 -22.01
CA TYR A 190 8.15 -4.79 -21.16
C TYR A 190 8.12 -3.73 -20.07
N THR A 191 9.27 -3.27 -19.58
CA THR A 191 9.35 -2.30 -18.48
C THR A 191 10.42 -1.26 -18.71
N VAL A 192 10.19 -0.04 -18.21
CA VAL A 192 11.13 1.09 -18.35
C VAL A 192 12.51 0.70 -17.84
N GLY A 193 13.49 0.62 -18.74
CA GLY A 193 14.89 0.31 -18.41
C GLY A 193 15.17 -1.16 -18.04
N GLY A 194 14.24 -2.08 -18.29
CA GLY A 194 14.38 -3.51 -18.04
C GLY A 194 14.72 -3.83 -16.57
N ALA A 195 15.48 -4.90 -16.34
CA ALA A 195 15.86 -5.32 -14.99
C ALA A 195 16.55 -4.21 -14.19
N THR A 196 17.41 -3.41 -14.84
CA THR A 196 18.13 -2.31 -14.17
C THR A 196 17.16 -1.20 -13.77
N GLY A 197 16.23 -0.82 -14.64
CA GLY A 197 15.19 0.15 -14.35
C GLY A 197 14.27 -0.30 -13.22
N THR A 198 13.79 -1.55 -13.26
CA THR A 198 12.95 -2.14 -12.21
C THR A 198 13.60 -2.02 -10.83
N VAL A 199 14.88 -2.35 -10.69
CA VAL A 199 15.54 -2.35 -9.37
C VAL A 199 15.97 -0.97 -8.88
N SER A 200 16.18 -0.01 -9.78
CA SER A 200 16.77 1.31 -9.45
C SER A 200 15.80 2.48 -9.50
N THR A 201 14.67 2.35 -10.17
CA THR A 201 13.64 3.39 -10.23
C THR A 201 12.93 3.49 -8.87
N GLY A 202 12.80 4.70 -8.35
CA GLY A 202 12.00 5.00 -7.15
C GLY A 202 10.55 4.59 -7.37
N PHE A 203 9.90 4.01 -6.35
CA PHE A 203 8.51 3.58 -6.49
C PHE A 203 7.54 4.73 -6.85
N LEU A 204 7.83 5.96 -6.42
CA LEU A 204 7.06 7.16 -6.81
C LEU A 204 7.32 7.52 -8.27
N ASP A 205 8.58 7.52 -8.70
CA ASP A 205 8.94 7.77 -10.10
C ASP A 205 8.27 6.74 -11.03
N ALA A 206 8.14 5.49 -10.59
CA ALA A 206 7.43 4.47 -11.34
C ALA A 206 5.94 4.82 -11.53
N ILE A 207 5.28 5.42 -10.53
CA ILE A 207 3.91 5.93 -10.68
C ILE A 207 3.90 7.03 -11.76
N TYR A 208 4.78 8.01 -11.61
CA TYR A 208 4.79 9.21 -12.45
C TYR A 208 5.05 8.91 -13.93
N LYS A 209 5.93 7.95 -14.23
CA LYS A 209 6.26 7.52 -15.58
C LYS A 209 5.06 7.04 -16.42
N ALA A 210 4.04 6.48 -15.77
CA ALA A 210 2.82 6.04 -16.47
C ALA A 210 1.92 7.22 -16.89
N PHE A 211 2.12 8.41 -16.29
CA PHE A 211 1.27 9.59 -16.45
C PHE A 211 2.04 10.83 -16.95
N SER A 212 3.31 10.67 -17.33
CA SER A 212 4.09 11.74 -17.95
C SER A 212 3.57 12.05 -19.36
N ASP A 213 3.95 13.22 -19.91
CA ASP A 213 3.66 13.59 -21.29
C ASP A 213 4.98 13.82 -22.07
N PRO A 214 5.35 12.95 -23.03
CA PRO A 214 4.67 11.68 -23.37
C PRO A 214 4.81 10.62 -22.25
N PRO A 215 3.90 9.63 -22.17
CA PRO A 215 4.01 8.56 -21.18
C PRO A 215 5.24 7.69 -21.47
N GLU A 216 6.00 7.35 -20.42
CA GLU A 216 7.16 6.45 -20.53
C GLU A 216 6.73 4.97 -20.49
N ALA A 217 5.55 4.67 -19.94
CA ALA A 217 4.91 3.37 -19.99
C ALA A 217 3.37 3.49 -19.91
N MET A 218 2.66 2.41 -20.21
CA MET A 218 1.19 2.42 -20.31
C MET A 218 0.47 2.12 -18.98
N MET A 219 1.10 1.38 -18.07
CA MET A 219 0.50 0.92 -16.82
C MET A 219 1.51 0.90 -15.67
N VAL A 220 1.02 1.06 -14.45
CA VAL A 220 1.80 0.87 -13.22
C VAL A 220 0.98 0.11 -12.18
N LYS A 221 1.54 -0.97 -11.64
CA LYS A 221 0.95 -1.70 -10.51
C LYS A 221 1.31 -0.99 -9.22
N GLN A 222 0.32 -0.42 -8.54
CA GLN A 222 0.54 0.28 -7.26
C GLN A 222 -0.74 0.32 -6.41
N SER A 223 -0.57 0.50 -5.10
CA SER A 223 -1.69 0.64 -4.14
C SER A 223 -2.54 1.90 -4.38
N GLY A 224 -3.68 1.97 -3.68
CA GLY A 224 -4.64 3.08 -3.68
C GLY A 224 -4.01 4.47 -3.54
N PHE A 225 -3.03 4.63 -2.64
CA PHE A 225 -2.34 5.92 -2.45
C PHE A 225 -1.76 6.54 -3.73
N ALA A 226 -1.48 5.74 -4.77
CA ALA A 226 -0.89 6.25 -6.01
C ALA A 226 -1.74 7.32 -6.70
N GLY A 227 -3.06 7.25 -6.59
CA GLY A 227 -3.94 8.30 -7.13
C GLY A 227 -3.66 9.66 -6.47
N GLY A 228 -3.36 9.68 -5.17
CA GLY A 228 -2.98 10.89 -4.46
C GLY A 228 -1.64 11.45 -4.94
N GLU A 229 -0.68 10.57 -5.22
CA GLU A 229 0.63 10.95 -5.77
C GLU A 229 0.51 11.48 -7.20
N VAL A 230 -0.38 10.90 -8.04
CA VAL A 230 -0.67 11.42 -9.38
C VAL A 230 -1.23 12.84 -9.30
N VAL A 231 -2.21 13.10 -8.45
CA VAL A 231 -2.78 14.46 -8.25
C VAL A 231 -1.73 15.44 -7.71
N ALA A 232 -0.87 14.99 -6.80
CA ALA A 232 0.19 15.83 -6.23
C ALA A 232 1.25 16.22 -7.29
N GLN A 233 1.63 15.27 -8.14
CA GLN A 233 2.67 15.48 -9.17
C GLN A 233 2.11 16.16 -10.43
N TYR A 234 0.87 15.86 -10.79
CA TYR A 234 0.19 16.35 -11.99
C TYR A 234 -1.19 16.94 -11.63
N PRO A 235 -1.23 18.16 -11.07
CA PRO A 235 -2.46 18.75 -10.53
C PRO A 235 -3.53 19.06 -11.59
N ASP A 236 -3.16 19.03 -12.86
CA ASP A 236 -4.07 19.26 -13.99
C ASP A 236 -4.75 17.97 -14.49
N LEU A 237 -4.34 16.79 -14.03
CA LEU A 237 -4.96 15.51 -14.42
C LEU A 237 -6.23 15.24 -13.60
N GLU A 238 -7.28 14.78 -14.28
CA GLU A 238 -8.57 14.46 -13.68
C GLU A 238 -8.77 12.94 -13.51
N TYR A 239 -9.15 12.52 -12.30
CA TYR A 239 -9.46 11.12 -12.01
C TYR A 239 -10.66 10.63 -12.82
N GLY A 240 -10.57 9.44 -13.41
CA GLY A 240 -11.57 8.84 -14.29
C GLY A 240 -11.52 9.37 -15.74
N VAL A 241 -10.64 10.33 -16.03
CA VAL A 241 -10.40 10.86 -17.38
C VAL A 241 -8.94 10.61 -17.75
N ASP A 242 -8.01 11.22 -17.03
CA ASP A 242 -6.59 11.18 -17.34
C ASP A 242 -5.86 10.05 -16.63
N PHE A 243 -6.35 9.65 -15.45
CA PHE A 243 -5.87 8.49 -14.71
C PHE A 243 -7.04 7.77 -14.03
N ASP A 244 -6.99 6.44 -14.05
CA ASP A 244 -7.92 5.56 -13.34
C ASP A 244 -7.19 4.25 -12.99
N PHE A 245 -7.89 3.32 -12.36
CA PHE A 245 -7.38 2.00 -12.05
C PHE A 245 -8.38 0.89 -12.40
N PHE A 246 -7.86 -0.31 -12.59
CA PHE A 246 -8.67 -1.54 -12.66
C PHE A 246 -8.10 -2.60 -11.71
N ALA A 247 -8.95 -3.54 -11.28
CA ALA A 247 -8.52 -4.64 -10.41
C ALA A 247 -7.54 -5.56 -11.13
N PHE A 248 -6.58 -6.13 -10.40
CA PHE A 248 -5.64 -7.10 -10.97
C PHE A 248 -6.42 -8.29 -11.59
N PRO A 249 -6.38 -8.46 -12.92
CA PRO A 249 -7.27 -9.37 -13.62
C PRO A 249 -7.12 -10.84 -13.17
N GLY A 250 -8.24 -11.48 -12.87
CA GLY A 250 -8.28 -12.88 -12.43
C GLY A 250 -7.87 -13.14 -10.98
N ALA A 251 -7.49 -12.13 -10.19
CA ALA A 251 -7.08 -12.34 -8.80
C ALA A 251 -8.24 -12.91 -7.96
N GLN A 252 -7.97 -13.97 -7.20
CA GLN A 252 -8.95 -14.61 -6.32
C GLN A 252 -8.89 -13.97 -4.93
N GLY A 253 -9.64 -12.88 -4.75
CA GLY A 253 -9.57 -12.05 -3.55
C GLY A 253 -8.80 -10.75 -3.83
N MET A 254 -8.35 -10.08 -2.77
CA MET A 254 -7.66 -8.79 -2.88
C MET A 254 -6.63 -8.66 -1.76
N GLN A 255 -5.45 -8.15 -2.10
CA GLN A 255 -4.46 -7.69 -1.15
C GLN A 255 -4.87 -6.33 -0.58
N GLY A 256 -4.77 -6.20 0.74
CA GLY A 256 -4.90 -4.95 1.46
C GLY A 256 -3.57 -4.51 2.08
N GLY A 257 -3.36 -3.20 2.19
CA GLY A 257 -2.39 -2.60 3.09
C GLY A 257 -3.11 -1.85 4.21
N ALA A 258 -2.46 -1.69 5.36
CA ALA A 258 -2.99 -0.82 6.41
C ALA A 258 -1.87 -0.24 7.27
N ASP A 259 -2.02 1.04 7.63
CA ASP A 259 -1.13 1.74 8.55
C ASP A 259 -1.76 1.72 9.95
N PHE A 260 -1.11 0.98 10.85
CA PHE A 260 -1.54 0.77 12.22
C PHE A 260 -0.99 1.85 13.14
N MET A 261 -1.88 2.51 13.87
CA MET A 261 -1.54 3.34 15.01
C MET A 261 -1.34 2.47 16.25
N MET A 262 -0.25 2.74 16.97
CA MET A 262 0.09 2.18 18.27
C MET A 262 0.47 3.34 19.19
N ALA A 263 0.30 3.18 20.50
CA ALA A 263 0.59 4.24 21.47
C ALA A 263 1.58 3.77 22.53
N PHE A 264 2.63 4.55 22.79
CA PHE A 264 3.50 4.37 23.96
C PHE A 264 3.17 5.37 25.07
N GLY A 265 2.78 6.59 24.68
CA GLY A 265 2.40 7.65 25.61
C GLY A 265 0.94 7.57 26.04
N ASP A 266 0.64 8.14 27.22
CA ASP A 266 -0.70 8.22 27.79
C ASP A 266 -1.12 9.67 28.12
N SER A 267 -0.41 10.65 27.56
CA SER A 267 -0.68 12.06 27.78
C SER A 267 -2.10 12.45 27.34
N ALA A 268 -2.62 13.57 27.85
CA ALA A 268 -3.92 14.09 27.42
C ALA A 268 -3.97 14.38 25.91
N ALA A 269 -2.84 14.78 25.31
CA ALA A 269 -2.72 14.98 23.87
C ALA A 269 -2.79 13.64 23.11
N THR A 270 -2.13 12.59 23.63
CA THR A 270 -2.14 11.24 23.05
C THR A 270 -3.54 10.63 23.10
N GLN A 271 -4.21 10.72 24.25
CA GLN A 271 -5.61 10.27 24.41
C GLN A 271 -6.55 11.00 23.44
N ALA A 272 -6.40 12.33 23.33
CA ALA A 272 -7.22 13.12 22.41
C ALA A 272 -6.97 12.74 20.94
N MET A 273 -5.72 12.48 20.55
CA MET A 273 -5.38 12.03 19.19
C MET A 273 -5.94 10.63 18.90
N VAL A 274 -5.82 9.68 19.84
CA VAL A 274 -6.38 8.33 19.70
C VAL A 274 -7.90 8.37 19.56
N ALA A 275 -8.57 9.17 20.40
CA ALA A 275 -10.02 9.36 20.32
C ALA A 275 -10.43 10.01 18.99
N PHE A 276 -9.68 11.01 18.51
CA PHE A 276 -9.94 11.66 17.23
C PHE A 276 -9.80 10.69 16.05
N LEU A 277 -8.67 10.00 15.93
CA LEU A 277 -8.39 9.12 14.79
C LEU A 277 -9.29 7.89 14.71
N THR A 278 -9.88 7.48 15.84
CA THR A 278 -10.85 6.37 15.89
C THR A 278 -12.30 6.85 15.86
N SER A 279 -12.55 8.16 15.77
CA SER A 279 -13.89 8.74 15.64
C SER A 279 -14.37 8.77 14.18
N GLU A 280 -15.69 8.93 14.00
CA GLU A 280 -16.29 9.15 12.67
C GLU A 280 -15.66 10.35 11.96
N LEU A 281 -15.42 11.45 12.68
CA LEU A 281 -14.76 12.63 12.11
C LEU A 281 -13.32 12.35 11.68
N GLY A 282 -12.58 11.57 12.45
CA GLY A 282 -11.23 11.14 12.10
C GLY A 282 -11.23 10.30 10.81
N GLY A 283 -12.14 9.34 10.74
CA GLY A 283 -12.32 8.50 9.54
C GLY A 283 -12.70 9.29 8.30
N GLU A 284 -13.68 10.19 8.41
CA GLU A 284 -14.04 11.09 7.32
C GLU A 284 -12.86 11.96 6.86
N THR A 285 -12.03 12.41 7.80
CA THR A 285 -10.89 13.26 7.49
C THR A 285 -9.79 12.48 6.75
N TRP A 286 -9.57 11.21 7.13
CA TRP A 286 -8.69 10.30 6.38
C TRP A 286 -9.22 10.03 4.98
N ALA A 287 -10.50 9.65 4.85
CA ALA A 287 -11.11 9.33 3.56
C ALA A 287 -11.11 10.53 2.60
N LYS A 288 -11.18 11.76 3.09
CA LYS A 288 -11.11 12.99 2.27
C LYS A 288 -9.68 13.37 1.86
N ALA A 289 -8.66 12.83 2.52
CA ALA A 289 -7.27 13.26 2.32
C ALA A 289 -6.58 12.62 1.11
N GLY A 290 -7.12 11.53 0.57
CA GLY A 290 -6.52 10.80 -0.55
C GLY A 290 -7.42 9.73 -1.14
N PHE A 291 -6.82 8.78 -1.85
CA PHE A 291 -7.48 7.61 -2.46
C PHE A 291 -7.47 6.38 -1.54
N ASP A 292 -7.14 6.60 -0.27
CA ASP A 292 -7.07 5.56 0.74
C ASP A 292 -8.45 5.29 1.34
N LEU A 293 -8.60 4.11 1.93
CA LEU A 293 -9.80 3.73 2.68
C LEU A 293 -9.63 4.10 4.17
N SER A 294 -10.67 4.67 4.75
CA SER A 294 -10.79 4.75 6.21
C SER A 294 -11.26 3.38 6.74
N PRO A 295 -10.54 2.77 7.71
CA PRO A 295 -10.93 1.46 8.24
C PRO A 295 -12.07 1.50 9.28
N ASN A 296 -12.55 2.69 9.63
CA ASN A 296 -13.49 2.96 10.73
C ASN A 296 -14.83 3.56 10.26
#